data_AF-A0A8T4SQA4-F1
#
_entry.id   AF-A0A8T4SQA4-F1
#
_cell.length_a   1.000
_cell.length_b   1.000
_cell.length_c   1.000
_cell.angle_alpha   90.00
_cell.angle_beta   90.00
_cell.angle_gamma   90.00
#
_symmetry.space_group_name_H-M   'P 1'
#
loop_
_entity.id
_entity.type
_entity.pdbx_description
1 polymer ?
#
loop_
_entity_poly.entity_id
_entity_poly.type
_entity_poly.pdbx_seq_one_letter_code
_entity_poly.pdbx_strand_id
1 'polypeptide(L)' 'MPQEILPKLDYSKYLGEWIVVSKSKIIAHDKVLARIHDKIKSSRGPVTIAKIPEEETVVLRV' A
#
# COMPACT_ATOMS: atom_id res chain seq x y z
N MET A 1 -11.71 -11.20 -25.39
CA MET A 1 -10.57 -11.37 -24.46
C MET A 1 -11.15 -11.74 -23.11
N PRO A 2 -10.80 -12.89 -22.51
CA PRO A 2 -11.25 -13.20 -21.17
C PRO A 2 -10.63 -12.18 -20.21
N GLN A 3 -11.47 -11.47 -19.47
CA GLN A 3 -11.02 -10.61 -18.38
C GLN A 3 -10.49 -11.55 -17.30
N GLU A 4 -9.18 -11.56 -17.08
CA GLU A 4 -8.57 -12.26 -15.94
C GLU A 4 -9.27 -11.76 -14.67
N ILE A 5 -10.12 -12.61 -14.09
CA ILE A 5 -10.74 -12.36 -12.80
C ILE A 5 -9.60 -12.46 -11.79
N LEU A 6 -8.95 -11.33 -11.50
CA LEU A 6 -8.01 -11.24 -10.39
C LEU A 6 -8.73 -11.80 -9.16
N PRO A 7 -8.18 -12.82 -8.47
CA PRO A 7 -8.81 -13.37 -7.29
C PRO A 7 -9.09 -12.22 -6.34
N LYS A 8 -10.34 -12.13 -5.88
CA LYS A 8 -10.80 -11.09 -4.96
C LYS A 8 -9.87 -11.12 -3.74
N LEU A 9 -8.97 -10.14 -3.66
CA LEU A 9 -7.92 -10.13 -2.65
C LEU A 9 -8.58 -10.05 -1.27
N ASP A 10 -8.29 -11.02 -0.41
CA ASP A 10 -8.82 -11.04 0.95
C ASP A 10 -8.00 -10.08 1.83
N TYR A 11 -8.50 -8.85 1.98
CA TYR A 11 -7.87 -7.79 2.76
C TYR A 11 -7.82 -8.07 4.26
N SER A 12 -8.59 -9.05 4.78
CA SER A 12 -8.59 -9.38 6.22
C SER A 12 -7.25 -9.92 6.72
N LYS A 13 -6.41 -10.44 5.82
CA LYS A 13 -5.07 -10.94 6.13
C LYS A 13 -4.00 -9.85 6.19
N TYR A 14 -4.34 -8.62 5.80
CA TYR A 14 -3.42 -7.50 5.66
C TYR A 14 -3.73 -6.39 6.68
N LEU A 15 -4.01 -6.79 7.92
CA LEU A 15 -4.25 -5.86 9.02
C LEU A 15 -2.97 -5.12 9.39
N GLY A 16 -3.12 -3.82 9.65
CA GLY A 16 -2.05 -2.92 10.07
C GLY A 16 -2.13 -1.59 9.35
N GLU A 17 -1.20 -0.71 9.66
CA GLU A 17 -1.10 0.60 9.02
C GLU A 17 -0.16 0.53 7.83
N TRP A 18 -0.51 1.21 6.73
CA TRP A 18 0.16 1.06 5.45
C TRP A 18 0.40 2.42 4.81
N ILE A 19 1.56 2.58 4.18
CA ILE A 19 1.93 3.76 3.40
C ILE A 19 2.11 3.41 1.93
N VAL A 20 1.76 4.34 1.06
CA VAL A 20 2.10 4.28 -0.36
C VAL A 20 2.95 5.47 -0.73
N VAL A 21 4.09 5.17 -1.35
CA VAL A 21 5.06 6.15 -1.81
C VAL A 21 5.12 6.12 -3.33
N SER A 22 5.08 7.30 -3.96
CA SER A 22 5.30 7.46 -5.41
C SER A 22 6.14 8.70 -5.66
N LYS A 23 7.16 8.61 -6.53
CA LYS A 23 8.03 9.74 -6.91
C LYS A 23 8.51 10.58 -5.71
N SER A 24 8.88 9.89 -4.62
CA SER A 24 9.37 10.50 -3.37
C SER A 24 8.33 11.23 -2.51
N LYS A 25 7.02 11.03 -2.72
CA LYS A 25 5.97 11.53 -1.82
C LYS A 25 5.06 10.40 -1.32
N ILE A 26 4.56 10.56 -0.10
CA ILE A 26 3.47 9.71 0.43
C ILE A 26 2.17 10.14 -0.25
N ILE A 27 1.49 9.20 -0.91
CA ILE A 27 0.23 9.45 -1.63
C ILE A 27 -0.99 8.79 -0.95
N ALA A 28 -0.75 7.84 -0.05
CA ALA A 28 -1.78 7.25 0.79
C ALA A 28 -1.17 6.77 2.11
N HIS A 29 -1.97 6.87 3.17
CA HIS A 29 -1.69 6.36 4.49
C HIS A 29 -3.02 5.91 5.10
N ASP A 30 -3.21 4.62 5.32
CA ASP A 30 -4.47 4.07 5.86
C ASP A 30 -4.22 2.72 6.54
N LYS A 31 -5.12 2.36 7.46
CA LYS A 31 -5.15 1.03 8.11
C LYS A 31 -5.90 -0.01 7.28
N VAL A 32 -6.62 0.44 6.25
CA VAL A 32 -7.45 -0.41 5.39
C VAL A 32 -6.85 -0.45 3.99
N LEU A 33 -6.21 -1.58 3.64
CA LEU A 33 -5.52 -1.76 2.36
C LEU A 33 -6.45 -1.59 1.13
N ALA A 34 -7.75 -1.87 1.27
CA ALA A 34 -8.73 -1.64 0.21
C ALA A 34 -8.84 -0.14 -0.18
N ARG A 35 -8.77 0.78 0.79
CA ARG A 35 -8.80 2.23 0.53
C ARG A 35 -7.53 2.72 -0.14
N ILE A 36 -6.42 2.06 0.14
CA ILE A 36 -5.12 2.31 -0.48
C ILE A 36 -5.13 1.90 -1.95
N HIS A 37 -5.74 0.76 -2.27
CA HIS A 37 -5.81 0.24 -3.63
C HIS A 37 -6.46 1.23 -4.62
N ASP A 38 -7.53 1.92 -4.21
CA ASP A 38 -8.18 2.94 -5.04
C ASP A 38 -7.27 4.17 -5.26
N LYS A 39 -6.47 4.54 -4.25
CA LYS A 39 -5.47 5.62 -4.38
C LYS A 39 -4.35 5.24 -5.34
N ILE A 40 -3.91 3.97 -5.34
CA ILE A 40 -2.88 3.46 -6.26
C ILE A 40 -3.36 3.55 -7.71
N LYS A 41 -4.60 3.13 -7.99
CA LYS A 41 -5.19 3.22 -9.33
C LYS A 41 -5.21 4.65 -9.88
N SER A 42 -5.36 5.63 -9.00
CA SER A 42 -5.34 7.06 -9.38
C SER A 42 -3.93 7.61 -9.61
N SER A 43 -2.88 6.88 -9.20
CA SER A 43 -1.49 7.34 -9.32
C SER A 43 -0.94 7.10 -10.73
N ARG A 44 -0.22 8.08 -11.27
CA ARG A 44 0.47 7.97 -12.57
C ARG A 44 1.94 7.62 -12.35
N GLY A 45 2.26 6.32 -12.38
CA GLY A 45 3.63 5.81 -12.33
C GLY A 45 3.84 4.68 -11.32
N PRO A 46 5.10 4.23 -11.14
CA PRO A 46 5.42 3.21 -10.16
C PRO A 46 5.10 3.69 -8.74
N VAL A 47 4.63 2.75 -7.93
CA VAL A 47 4.32 2.95 -6.52
C VAL A 47 4.97 1.86 -5.69
N THR A 48 5.37 2.21 -4.48
CA THR A 48 5.82 1.27 -3.45
C THR A 48 4.83 1.29 -2.31
N ILE A 49 4.42 0.11 -1.86
CA ILE A 49 3.54 -0.08 -0.71
C ILE A 49 4.38 -0.67 0.41
N ALA A 50 4.28 -0.12 1.62
CA ALA A 50 4.97 -0.63 2.80
C ALA A 50 4.01 -0.67 4.00
N LYS A 51 4.12 -1.73 4.83
CA LYS A 51 3.45 -1.79 6.13
C LYS A 51 4.26 -0.95 7.12
N ILE A 52 3.60 -0.07 7.87
CA ILE A 52 4.23 0.61 9.01
C ILE A 52 4.44 -0.44 10.12
N PRO A 53 5.64 -0.50 10.71
CA PRO A 53 5.90 -1.34 11.88
C PRO A 53 4.96 -1.00 13.05
N GLU A 54 4.57 -2.01 13.83
CA GLU A 54 3.70 -1.82 14.99
C GLU A 54 4.45 -1.20 16.19
N GLU A 55 5.78 -1.33 16.19
CA GLU A 55 6.66 -0.74 17.18
C GLU A 55 7.50 0.39 16.55
N GLU A 56 7.77 1.43 17.32
CA GLU A 56 8.67 2.51 16.88
C GLU A 56 10.04 1.93 16.49
N THR A 57 10.39 2.09 15.22
CA THR A 57 11.63 1.54 14.66
C THR A 57 12.52 2.68 14.20
N VAL A 58 13.70 2.82 14.82
CA VAL A 58 14.73 3.77 14.37
C VAL A 58 15.48 3.17 13.19
N VAL A 59 15.44 3.87 12.05
CA VAL A 59 16.22 3.48 10.86
C VAL A 59 17.60 4.11 10.95
N LEU A 60 18.61 3.30 11.27
CA LEU A 60 20.01 3.72 11.25
C LEU A 60 20.56 3.61 9.82
N ARG A 61 21.20 4.68 9.33
CA ARG A 61 21.95 4.68 8.07
C ARG A 61 23.37 4.19 8.36
N VAL A 62 23.66 2.95 7.99
CA VAL A 62 25.02 2.37 7.99
C VAL A 62 25.69 2.57 6.64
#